data_AF-A0A0H3BJF9-F1
#
_entry.id   AF-A0A0H3BJF9-F1
#
_cell.length_a   1.000
_cell.length_b   1.000
_cell.length_c   1.000
_cell.angle_alpha   90.00
_cell.angle_beta   90.00
_cell.angle_gamma   90.00
#
_symmetry.space_group_name_H-M   'P 1'
#
loop_
_entity.id
_entity.type
_entity.pdbx_description
1 polymer ?
#
loop_
_entity_poly.entity_id
_entity_poly.type
_entity_poly.pdbx_seq_one_letter_code
_entity_poly.pdbx_strand_id
1 'polypeptide(L)'
;MRRNSRTMAKIVALLALILLLILAGFIWFDYLGVLDAKRAISPLYRLFGRSVPEGVVSTADPDLDADRYAKRLEALGERAEELDKKDAELQEKEKDHERVSQELDERLRALEDKEKSYNLLVAETNERRGNVRKIAEYVSGMPPESAVKILLKTDDQDVIEVFRMVDAAARQRGVNSLVPYWLSLMPPDRAAEIQRKMANKPADFP
;
A
#
# COMPACT_ATOMS: atom_id res chain seq x y z
N MET A 1 21.91 85.83 -30.61
CA MET A 1 22.08 85.15 -29.30
C MET A 1 20.90 84.21 -29.04
N ARG A 2 20.98 82.92 -29.40
CA ARG A 2 19.84 81.98 -29.36
C ARG A 2 20.22 80.63 -28.72
N ARG A 3 20.96 80.66 -27.60
CA ARG A 3 21.51 79.48 -26.92
C ARG A 3 21.00 79.26 -25.47
N ASN A 4 20.23 80.19 -24.91
CA ASN A 4 19.85 80.17 -23.48
C ASN A 4 18.50 79.50 -23.14
N SER A 5 17.58 79.34 -24.09
CA SER A 5 16.27 78.73 -23.80
C SER A 5 16.35 77.20 -23.62
N ARG A 6 17.24 76.53 -24.36
CA ARG A 6 17.48 75.08 -24.23
C ARG A 6 18.18 74.72 -22.92
N THR A 7 19.07 75.57 -22.40
CA THR A 7 19.70 75.33 -21.10
C THR A 7 18.73 75.62 -19.95
N MET A 8 17.93 76.69 -20.02
CA MET A 8 16.89 76.95 -19.01
C MET A 8 15.82 75.87 -18.96
N ALA A 9 15.35 75.37 -20.11
CA ALA A 9 14.40 74.26 -20.16
C ALA A 9 15.00 72.96 -19.57
N LYS A 10 16.28 72.69 -19.84
CA LYS A 10 16.99 71.56 -19.23
C LYS A 10 17.14 71.73 -17.73
N ILE A 11 17.47 72.92 -17.23
CA ILE A 11 17.59 73.20 -15.79
C ILE A 11 16.25 73.04 -15.09
N VAL A 12 15.16 73.55 -15.66
CA VAL A 12 13.80 73.39 -15.10
C VAL A 12 13.38 71.92 -15.11
N ALA A 13 13.65 71.18 -16.19
CA ALA A 13 13.38 69.75 -16.24
C ALA A 13 14.22 68.96 -15.21
N LEU A 14 15.48 69.34 -15.00
CA LEU A 14 16.36 68.72 -14.00
C LEU A 14 15.90 69.03 -12.57
N LEU A 15 15.44 70.25 -12.31
CA LEU A 15 14.84 70.63 -11.04
C LEU A 15 13.55 69.86 -10.78
N ALA A 16 12.67 69.73 -11.78
CA ALA A 16 11.45 68.93 -11.65
C ALA A 16 11.75 67.44 -11.42
N LEU A 17 12.78 66.90 -12.09
CA LEU A 17 13.24 65.52 -11.90
C LEU A 17 13.80 65.31 -10.48
N ILE A 18 14.61 66.24 -9.98
CA ILE A 18 15.14 66.19 -8.62
C ILE A 18 13.99 66.25 -7.60
N LEU A 19 13.01 67.12 -7.82
CA LEU A 19 11.85 67.25 -6.94
C LEU A 19 11.02 65.95 -6.93
N LEU A 20 10.85 65.31 -8.08
CA LEU A 20 10.18 64.02 -8.21
C LEU A 20 10.96 62.89 -7.51
N LEU A 21 12.29 62.87 -7.64
CA LEU A 21 13.16 61.92 -6.94
C LEU A 21 13.12 62.10 -5.42
N ILE A 22 13.07 63.35 -4.94
CA ILE A 22 12.93 63.65 -3.51
C ILE A 22 11.57 63.15 -3.01
N LEU A 23 10.49 63.38 -3.77
CA LEU A 23 9.15 62.92 -3.41
C LEU A 23 9.05 61.39 -3.34
N ALA A 24 9.60 60.70 -4.35
CA ALA A 24 9.64 59.25 -4.41
C ALA A 24 10.52 58.66 -3.30
N GLY A 25 11.67 59.29 -3.03
CA GLY A 25 12.54 58.92 -1.92
C GLY A 25 11.82 59.05 -0.58
N PHE A 26 11.10 60.15 -0.36
CA PHE A 26 10.36 60.41 0.87
C PHE A 26 9.27 59.37 1.13
N ILE A 27 8.53 58.96 0.09
CA ILE A 27 7.53 57.87 0.17
C ILE A 27 8.20 56.54 0.54
N TRP A 28 9.35 56.23 -0.06
CA TRP A 28 10.02 54.95 0.20
C TRP A 28 10.69 54.90 1.58
N PHE A 29 11.23 56.03 2.05
CA PHE A 29 11.79 56.16 3.40
C PHE A 29 10.70 56.09 4.50
N ASP A 30 9.48 56.57 4.24
CA ASP A 30 8.32 56.40 5.12
C ASP A 30 7.88 54.93 5.20
N TYR A 31 7.86 54.21 4.07
CA TYR A 31 7.56 52.77 4.04
C TYR A 31 8.58 51.90 4.80
N LEU A 32 9.86 52.32 4.82
CA LEU A 32 10.94 51.62 5.54
C LEU A 32 10.97 51.93 7.04
N GLY A 33 10.20 52.91 7.53
CA GLY A 33 10.11 53.24 8.97
C GLY A 33 11.40 53.83 9.58
N VAL A 34 12.36 54.25 8.74
CA VAL A 34 13.68 54.75 9.18
C VAL A 34 13.62 56.24 9.58
N LEU A 35 12.61 56.99 9.11
CA LEU A 35 12.43 58.41 9.37
C LEU A 35 10.96 58.72 9.68
N ASP A 36 10.67 59.32 10.84
CA ASP A 36 9.37 59.92 11.14
C ASP A 36 9.14 61.12 10.21
N ALA A 37 8.60 60.87 9.02
CA ALA A 37 8.24 61.88 8.03
C ALA A 37 7.48 63.05 8.69
N LYS A 38 6.59 62.74 9.65
CA LYS A 38 5.77 63.70 10.41
C LYS A 38 6.58 64.69 11.26
N ARG A 39 7.78 64.32 11.75
CA ARG A 39 8.64 65.20 12.55
C ARG A 39 9.43 66.19 11.70
N ALA A 40 9.90 65.76 10.53
CA ALA A 40 10.73 66.57 9.64
C ALA A 40 9.97 67.72 8.97
N ILE A 41 8.68 67.54 8.67
CA ILE A 41 7.81 68.58 8.06
C ILE A 41 7.09 69.45 9.10
N SER A 42 7.25 69.17 10.40
CA SER A 42 6.58 69.91 11.49
C SER A 42 6.79 71.44 11.48
N PRO A 43 7.96 72.02 11.12
CA PRO A 43 8.09 73.48 11.10
C PRO A 43 7.37 74.13 9.90
N LEU A 44 7.16 73.39 8.80
CA LEU A 44 6.50 73.91 7.59
C LEU A 44 4.97 74.00 7.77
N TYR A 45 4.37 73.03 8.49
CA TYR A 45 2.94 73.05 8.82
C TYR A 45 2.55 74.18 9.79
N ARG A 46 3.47 74.58 10.69
CA ARG A 46 3.26 75.71 11.61
C ARG A 46 3.16 77.06 10.89
N LEU A 47 3.84 77.23 9.76
CA LEU A 47 3.78 78.43 8.92
C LEU A 47 2.43 78.58 8.18
N PHE A 48 1.69 77.49 7.99
CA PHE A 48 0.35 77.48 7.36
C PHE A 48 -0.81 77.47 8.36
N GLY A 49 -0.56 77.81 9.63
CA GLY A 49 -1.60 78.07 10.62
C GLY A 49 -2.48 76.87 11.00
N ARG A 50 -2.05 75.64 10.67
CA ARG A 50 -2.79 74.42 11.00
C ARG A 50 -2.02 73.67 12.08
N SER A 51 -2.57 73.65 13.28
CA SER A 51 -2.11 72.78 14.35
C SER A 51 -2.21 71.34 13.87
N VAL A 52 -1.06 70.68 13.78
CA VAL A 52 -0.98 69.22 13.72
C VAL A 52 -1.77 68.72 14.93
N PRO A 53 -2.70 67.76 14.79
CA PRO A 53 -3.33 67.17 15.96
C PRO A 53 -2.20 66.67 16.84
N GLU A 54 -2.07 67.22 18.05
CA GLU A 54 -1.30 66.55 19.08
C GLU A 54 -1.89 65.15 19.16
N GLY A 55 -1.06 64.14 18.93
CA GLY A 55 -1.46 62.79 19.25
C GLY A 55 -1.93 62.84 20.69
N VAL A 56 -3.23 62.64 20.89
CA VAL A 56 -3.79 62.50 22.22
C VAL A 56 -3.03 61.32 22.79
N VAL A 57 -2.07 61.59 23.68
CA VAL A 57 -1.58 60.58 24.59
C VAL A 57 -2.82 60.28 25.42
N SER A 58 -3.53 59.24 25.01
CA SER A 58 -4.53 58.61 25.85
C SER A 58 -3.84 58.37 27.18
N THR A 59 -4.30 59.04 28.23
CA THR A 59 -3.84 58.84 29.60
C THR A 59 -4.28 57.50 30.17
N ALA A 60 -4.93 56.66 29.36
CA ALA A 60 -4.94 55.23 29.53
C ALA A 60 -3.89 54.66 28.56
N ASP A 61 -2.73 54.27 29.08
CA ASP A 61 -1.88 53.29 28.40
C ASP A 61 -2.77 52.10 28.04
N PRO A 62 -3.03 51.82 26.75
CA PRO A 62 -3.64 50.55 26.38
C PRO A 62 -2.69 49.48 26.90
N ASP A 63 -3.17 48.57 27.75
CA ASP A 63 -2.34 47.50 28.29
C ASP A 63 -2.04 46.47 27.19
N LEU A 64 -1.14 46.85 26.28
CA LEU A 64 -0.69 46.05 25.15
C LEU A 64 -0.02 44.76 25.62
N ASP A 65 0.48 44.73 26.86
CA ASP A 65 1.10 43.55 27.44
C ASP A 65 0.06 42.53 27.90
N ALA A 66 -1.07 42.96 28.47
CA ALA A 66 -2.22 42.09 28.71
C ALA A 66 -2.77 41.47 27.42
N ASP A 67 -2.93 42.25 26.35
CA ASP A 67 -3.39 41.76 25.04
C ASP A 67 -2.41 40.75 24.42
N ARG A 68 -1.10 41.01 24.50
CA ARG A 68 -0.06 40.06 24.06
C ARG A 68 -0.09 38.78 24.87
N TYR A 69 -0.32 38.87 26.17
CA TYR A 69 -0.41 37.70 27.04
C TYR A 69 -1.66 36.88 26.74
N ALA A 70 -2.81 37.51 26.54
CA ALA A 70 -4.05 36.86 26.13
C ALA A 70 -3.89 36.10 24.80
N LYS A 71 -3.29 36.73 23.78
CA LYS A 71 -3.01 36.07 22.49
C LYS A 71 -2.05 34.88 22.61
N ARG A 72 -1.07 34.95 23.51
CA ARG A 72 -0.17 33.82 23.77
C ARG A 72 -0.89 32.65 24.42
N LEU A 73 -1.80 32.92 25.37
CA LEU A 73 -2.62 31.88 26.01
C LEU A 73 -3.56 31.23 24.99
N GLU A 74 -4.20 32.01 24.12
CA GLU A 74 -5.03 31.51 23.03
C GLU A 74 -4.23 30.60 22.08
N ALA A 75 -3.06 31.05 21.61
CA ALA A 75 -2.19 30.24 20.74
C ALA A 75 -1.65 28.97 21.42
N LEU A 76 -1.47 28.99 22.74
CA LEU A 76 -1.13 27.79 23.51
C LEU A 76 -2.32 26.83 23.63
N GLY A 77 -3.54 27.36 23.81
CA GLY A 77 -4.77 26.58 23.81
C GLY A 77 -5.01 25.88 22.47
N GLU A 78 -4.91 26.60 21.36
CA GLU A 78 -5.04 26.03 20.01
C GLU A 78 -4.02 24.92 19.75
N ARG A 79 -2.76 25.12 20.19
CA ARG A 79 -1.72 24.09 20.09
C ARG A 79 -2.00 22.87 20.96
N ALA A 80 -2.52 23.06 22.17
CA ALA A 80 -2.90 21.95 23.04
C ALA A 80 -4.01 21.11 22.38
N GLU A 81 -5.04 21.75 21.82
CA GLU A 81 -6.09 21.04 21.09
C GLU A 81 -5.57 20.32 19.83
N GLU A 82 -4.62 20.91 19.10
CA GLU A 82 -4.00 20.25 17.94
C GLU A 82 -3.19 19.02 18.36
N LEU A 83 -2.46 19.10 19.49
CA LEU A 83 -1.72 17.97 20.05
C LEU A 83 -2.66 16.87 20.51
N ASP A 84 -3.74 17.21 21.23
CA ASP A 84 -4.73 16.23 21.68
C ASP A 84 -5.38 15.49 20.51
N LYS A 85 -5.68 16.20 19.40
CA LYS A 85 -6.19 15.58 18.18
C LYS A 85 -5.16 14.65 17.53
N LYS A 86 -3.90 15.06 17.45
CA LYS A 86 -2.82 14.21 16.92
C LYS A 86 -2.60 12.98 17.78
N ASP A 87 -2.64 13.11 19.10
CA ASP A 87 -2.48 11.99 20.02
C ASP A 87 -3.65 11.01 19.89
N ALA A 88 -4.88 11.51 19.73
CA ALA A 88 -6.04 10.66 19.45
C ALA A 88 -5.91 9.91 18.10
N GLU A 89 -5.50 10.60 17.04
CA GLU A 89 -5.26 9.98 15.72
C GLU A 89 -4.12 8.96 15.76
N LEU A 90 -3.05 9.23 16.51
CA LEU A 90 -1.93 8.30 16.68
C LEU A 90 -2.38 7.05 17.43
N GLN A 91 -3.15 7.20 18.51
CA GLN A 91 -3.70 6.05 19.25
C GLN A 91 -4.65 5.21 18.39
N GLU A 92 -5.45 5.82 17.52
CA GLU A 92 -6.31 5.09 16.58
C GLU A 92 -5.47 4.29 15.57
N LYS A 93 -4.45 4.92 14.97
CA LYS A 93 -3.53 4.25 14.06
C LYS A 93 -2.76 3.12 14.71
N GLU A 94 -2.29 3.30 15.95
CA GLU A 94 -1.61 2.26 16.71
C GLU A 94 -2.50 1.03 16.92
N LYS A 95 -3.77 1.24 17.29
CA LYS A 95 -4.76 0.15 17.43
C LYS A 95 -5.03 -0.54 16.10
N ASP A 96 -5.14 0.21 15.02
CA ASP A 96 -5.32 -0.37 13.68
C ASP A 96 -4.11 -1.18 13.23
N HIS A 97 -2.89 -0.68 13.49
CA HIS A 97 -1.66 -1.40 13.20
C HIS A 97 -1.55 -2.69 14.01
N GLU A 98 -1.91 -2.64 15.30
CA GLU A 98 -1.93 -3.83 16.15
C GLU A 98 -2.94 -4.86 15.65
N ARG A 99 -4.17 -4.43 15.30
CA ARG A 99 -5.20 -5.30 14.73
C ARG A 99 -4.75 -5.95 13.42
N VAL A 100 -4.16 -5.16 12.52
CA VAL A 100 -3.63 -5.67 11.24
C VAL A 100 -2.47 -6.64 11.48
N SER A 101 -1.59 -6.36 12.44
CA SER A 101 -0.50 -7.28 12.80
C SER A 101 -1.04 -8.62 13.30
N GLN A 102 -2.05 -8.60 14.18
CA GLN A 102 -2.69 -9.82 14.69
C GLN A 102 -3.37 -10.62 13.56
N GLU A 103 -4.10 -9.94 12.66
CA GLU A 103 -4.73 -10.57 11.50
C GLU A 103 -3.71 -11.19 10.55
N LEU A 104 -2.56 -10.54 10.33
CA LEU A 104 -1.47 -11.08 9.52
C LEU A 104 -0.85 -12.31 10.17
N ASP A 105 -0.61 -12.29 11.48
CA ASP A 105 -0.06 -13.44 12.21
C ASP A 105 -1.01 -14.65 12.17
N GLU A 106 -2.31 -14.43 12.33
CA GLU A 106 -3.32 -15.49 12.20
C GLU A 106 -3.35 -16.08 10.79
N ARG A 107 -3.28 -15.22 9.75
CA ARG A 107 -3.22 -15.67 8.35
C ARG A 107 -1.95 -16.45 8.06
N LEU A 108 -0.80 -16.02 8.57
CA LEU A 108 0.47 -16.72 8.40
C LEU A 108 0.41 -18.11 9.03
N ARG A 109 -0.13 -18.24 10.25
CA ARG A 109 -0.33 -19.55 10.89
C ARG A 109 -1.27 -20.45 10.08
N ALA A 110 -2.39 -19.91 9.61
CA ALA A 110 -3.32 -20.66 8.77
C ALA A 110 -2.70 -21.12 7.44
N LEU A 111 -1.80 -20.33 6.85
CA LEU A 111 -1.06 -20.71 5.65
C LEU A 111 -0.02 -21.80 5.95
N GLU A 112 0.71 -21.68 7.06
CA GLU A 112 1.68 -22.69 7.49
C GLU A 112 1.01 -24.05 7.76
N ASP A 113 -0.15 -24.06 8.41
CA ASP A 113 -0.91 -25.29 8.67
C ASP A 113 -1.44 -25.92 7.37
N LYS A 114 -1.87 -25.09 6.41
CA LYS A 114 -2.26 -25.54 5.07
C LYS A 114 -1.08 -26.12 4.30
N GLU A 115 0.07 -25.47 4.34
CA GLU A 115 1.29 -25.93 3.68
C GLU A 115 1.75 -27.27 4.26
N LYS A 116 1.77 -27.42 5.59
CA LYS A 116 2.08 -28.70 6.25
C LYS A 116 1.11 -29.80 5.82
N SER A 117 -0.19 -29.52 5.85
CA SER A 117 -1.22 -30.48 5.45
C SER A 117 -1.09 -30.88 3.98
N TYR A 118 -0.81 -29.91 3.11
CA TYR A 118 -0.57 -30.15 1.69
C TYR A 118 0.69 -31.00 1.45
N ASN A 119 1.80 -30.67 2.12
CA ASN A 119 3.05 -31.40 2.00
C ASN A 119 2.89 -32.86 2.47
N LEU A 120 2.13 -33.10 3.56
CA LEU A 120 1.78 -34.44 4.01
C LEU A 120 0.94 -35.18 2.96
N LEU A 121 -0.11 -34.55 2.42
CA LEU A 121 -0.95 -35.15 1.39
C LEU A 121 -0.14 -35.51 0.12
N VAL A 122 0.75 -34.62 -0.30
CA VAL A 122 1.64 -34.85 -1.46
C VAL A 122 2.59 -36.01 -1.17
N ALA A 123 3.18 -36.06 0.02
CA ALA A 123 4.08 -37.14 0.42
C ALA A 123 3.34 -38.49 0.43
N GLU A 124 2.18 -38.57 1.08
CA GLU A 124 1.34 -39.78 1.14
C GLU A 124 0.89 -40.23 -0.26
N THR A 125 0.49 -39.28 -1.11
CA THR A 125 0.08 -39.57 -2.50
C THR A 125 1.25 -40.10 -3.32
N ASN A 126 2.44 -39.51 -3.18
CA ASN A 126 3.65 -39.97 -3.86
C ASN A 126 4.08 -41.36 -3.37
N GLU A 127 4.05 -41.60 -2.07
CA GLU A 127 4.36 -42.91 -1.49
C GLU A 127 3.36 -43.97 -1.97
N ARG A 128 2.06 -43.68 -1.89
CA ARG A 128 1.01 -44.57 -2.38
C ARG A 128 1.20 -44.87 -3.87
N ARG A 129 1.45 -43.86 -4.70
CA ARG A 129 1.72 -44.05 -6.14
C ARG A 129 2.96 -44.90 -6.38
N GLY A 130 4.01 -44.74 -5.57
CA GLY A 130 5.21 -45.59 -5.60
C GLY A 130 4.91 -47.05 -5.24
N ASN A 131 4.10 -47.27 -4.20
CA ASN A 131 3.69 -48.61 -3.77
C ASN A 131 2.81 -49.31 -4.83
N VAL A 132 1.84 -48.60 -5.39
CA VAL A 132 1.00 -49.10 -6.50
C VAL A 132 1.86 -49.44 -7.73
N ARG A 133 2.88 -48.63 -8.04
CA ARG A 133 3.83 -48.93 -9.14
C ARG A 133 4.56 -50.25 -8.91
N LYS A 134 5.10 -50.47 -7.71
CA LYS A 134 5.78 -51.74 -7.37
C LYS A 134 4.84 -52.93 -7.49
N ILE A 135 3.61 -52.81 -6.99
CA ILE A 135 2.59 -53.87 -7.11
C ILE A 135 2.28 -54.15 -8.58
N ALA A 136 2.08 -53.10 -9.39
CA ALA A 136 1.85 -53.23 -10.82
C ALA A 136 3.00 -53.95 -11.54
N GLU A 137 4.25 -53.63 -11.21
CA GLU A 137 5.44 -54.31 -11.75
C GLU A 137 5.47 -55.79 -11.36
N TYR A 138 5.24 -56.11 -10.07
CA TYR A 138 5.23 -57.49 -9.59
C TYR A 138 4.12 -58.33 -10.24
N VAL A 139 2.90 -57.79 -10.30
CA VAL A 139 1.74 -58.47 -10.91
C VAL A 139 1.92 -58.62 -12.42
N SER A 140 2.56 -57.66 -13.09
CA SER A 140 2.89 -57.76 -14.52
C SER A 140 3.99 -58.79 -14.81
N GLY A 141 4.88 -59.06 -13.85
CA GLY A 141 6.00 -60.00 -14.01
C GLY A 141 5.66 -61.46 -13.73
N MET A 142 4.49 -61.75 -13.15
CA MET A 142 4.06 -63.10 -12.80
C MET A 142 3.12 -63.73 -13.85
N PRO A 143 2.90 -65.06 -13.81
CA PRO A 143 1.92 -65.70 -14.68
C PRO A 143 0.52 -65.08 -14.54
N PRO A 144 -0.22 -64.86 -15.64
CA PRO A 144 -1.50 -64.14 -15.61
C PRO A 144 -2.57 -64.75 -14.68
N GLU A 145 -2.63 -66.07 -14.56
CA GLU A 145 -3.58 -66.75 -13.68
C GLU A 145 -3.25 -66.52 -12.20
N SER A 146 -1.95 -66.43 -11.87
CA SER A 146 -1.47 -66.12 -10.52
C SER A 146 -1.72 -64.65 -10.16
N ALA A 147 -1.50 -63.74 -11.12
CA ALA A 147 -1.83 -62.31 -11.00
C ALA A 147 -3.31 -62.13 -10.65
N VAL A 148 -4.20 -62.77 -11.42
CA VAL A 148 -5.65 -62.68 -11.20
C VAL A 148 -6.06 -63.21 -9.83
N LYS A 149 -5.48 -64.33 -9.36
CA LYS A 149 -5.75 -64.85 -8.00
C LYS A 149 -5.40 -63.86 -6.89
N ILE A 150 -4.36 -63.06 -7.07
CA ILE A 150 -3.99 -62.01 -6.11
C ILE A 150 -4.98 -60.85 -6.21
N LEU A 151 -5.25 -60.36 -7.42
CA LEU A 151 -6.16 -59.24 -7.67
C LEU A 151 -7.59 -59.52 -7.18
N LEU A 152 -8.06 -60.77 -7.25
CA LEU A 152 -9.38 -61.16 -6.73
C LEU A 152 -9.49 -61.10 -5.21
N LYS A 153 -8.36 -61.09 -4.49
CA LYS A 153 -8.29 -60.92 -3.04
C LYS A 153 -8.06 -59.47 -2.62
N THR A 154 -7.91 -58.57 -3.59
CA THR A 154 -7.64 -57.15 -3.37
C THR A 154 -8.93 -56.34 -3.53
N ASP A 155 -9.03 -55.25 -2.78
CA ASP A 155 -10.15 -54.32 -2.88
C ASP A 155 -10.25 -53.68 -4.27
N ASP A 156 -11.48 -53.37 -4.70
CA ASP A 156 -11.71 -52.87 -6.06
C ASP A 156 -10.93 -51.60 -6.37
N GLN A 157 -10.79 -50.69 -5.40
CA GLN A 157 -10.08 -49.42 -5.61
C GLN A 157 -8.59 -49.66 -5.90
N ASP A 158 -7.96 -50.56 -5.15
CA ASP A 158 -6.54 -50.86 -5.33
C ASP A 158 -6.30 -51.65 -6.63
N VAL A 159 -7.20 -52.56 -7.00
CA VAL A 159 -7.17 -53.23 -8.32
C VAL A 159 -7.26 -52.22 -9.45
N ILE A 160 -8.15 -51.23 -9.32
CA ILE A 160 -8.30 -50.15 -10.31
C ILE A 160 -7.04 -49.30 -10.42
N GLU A 161 -6.43 -48.93 -9.29
CA GLU A 161 -5.16 -48.17 -9.28
C GLU A 161 -4.03 -48.95 -9.93
N VAL A 162 -3.92 -50.24 -9.63
CA VAL A 162 -2.95 -51.15 -10.27
C VAL A 162 -3.21 -51.25 -11.77
N PHE A 163 -4.46 -51.45 -12.20
CA PHE A 163 -4.82 -51.52 -13.62
C PHE A 163 -4.47 -50.24 -14.37
N ARG A 164 -4.79 -49.08 -13.80
CA ARG A 164 -4.41 -47.77 -14.39
C ARG A 164 -2.90 -47.62 -14.50
N MET A 165 -2.15 -48.06 -13.48
CA MET A 165 -0.69 -48.00 -13.50
C MET A 165 -0.10 -48.94 -14.56
N VAL A 166 -0.64 -50.15 -14.70
CA VAL A 166 -0.21 -51.11 -15.74
C VAL A 166 -0.53 -50.56 -17.14
N ASP A 167 -1.73 -50.03 -17.37
CA ASP A 167 -2.10 -49.39 -18.63
C ASP A 167 -1.18 -48.20 -18.95
N ALA A 168 -0.91 -47.33 -17.97
CA ALA A 168 -0.01 -46.20 -18.15
C ALA A 168 1.41 -46.66 -18.49
N ALA A 169 1.93 -47.66 -17.78
CA ALA A 169 3.26 -48.21 -18.03
C ALA A 169 3.35 -48.94 -19.38
N ALA A 170 2.27 -49.59 -19.83
CA ALA A 170 2.20 -50.23 -21.15
C ALA A 170 2.19 -49.18 -22.27
N ARG A 171 1.38 -48.12 -22.13
CA ARG A 171 1.36 -46.97 -23.05
C ARG A 171 2.74 -46.29 -23.15
N GLN A 172 3.39 -46.05 -22.02
CA GLN A 172 4.74 -45.47 -21.98
C GLN A 172 5.79 -46.34 -22.70
N ARG A 173 5.64 -47.67 -22.62
CA ARG A 173 6.53 -48.64 -23.28
C ARG A 173 6.14 -48.95 -24.73
N GLY A 174 5.01 -48.43 -25.22
CA GLY A 174 4.50 -48.74 -26.55
C GLY A 174 4.07 -50.20 -26.73
N VAL A 175 3.69 -50.89 -25.65
CA VAL A 175 3.24 -52.29 -25.67
C VAL A 175 1.76 -52.40 -25.32
N ASN A 176 1.15 -53.53 -25.67
CA ASN A 176 -0.22 -53.83 -25.27
C ASN A 176 -0.31 -54.04 -23.76
N SER A 177 -1.40 -53.55 -23.16
CA SER A 177 -1.66 -53.78 -21.74
C SER A 177 -2.08 -55.22 -21.46
N LEU A 178 -1.67 -55.74 -20.31
CA LEU A 178 -2.11 -57.04 -19.79
C LEU A 178 -3.50 -56.98 -19.13
N VAL A 179 -4.00 -55.78 -18.81
CA VAL A 179 -5.28 -55.57 -18.10
C VAL A 179 -6.47 -56.22 -18.82
N PRO A 180 -6.66 -56.10 -20.15
CA PRO A 180 -7.75 -56.78 -20.85
C PRO A 180 -7.68 -58.30 -20.70
N TYR A 181 -6.48 -58.86 -20.71
CA TYR A 181 -6.29 -60.30 -20.54
C TYR A 181 -6.64 -60.74 -19.11
N TRP A 182 -6.18 -60.02 -18.09
CA TRP A 182 -6.56 -60.31 -16.70
C TRP A 182 -8.07 -60.19 -16.46
N LEU A 183 -8.73 -59.18 -17.03
CA LEU A 183 -10.18 -59.04 -16.96
C LEU A 183 -10.90 -60.25 -17.59
N SER A 184 -10.37 -60.82 -18.67
CA SER A 184 -10.95 -62.02 -19.31
C SER A 184 -10.82 -63.29 -18.48
N LEU A 185 -9.84 -63.34 -17.56
CA LEU A 185 -9.59 -64.46 -16.65
C LEU A 185 -10.30 -64.30 -15.30
N MET A 186 -10.84 -63.12 -15.01
CA MET A 186 -11.61 -62.85 -13.79
C MET A 186 -13.05 -63.40 -13.89
N PRO A 187 -13.72 -63.66 -12.76
CA PRO A 187 -15.16 -63.91 -12.75
C PRO A 187 -15.91 -62.73 -13.40
N PRO A 188 -16.93 -62.99 -14.24
CA PRO A 188 -17.56 -61.98 -15.07
C PRO A 188 -18.18 -60.84 -14.25
N ASP A 189 -18.84 -61.17 -13.13
CA ASP A 189 -19.46 -60.17 -12.26
C ASP A 189 -18.43 -59.20 -11.67
N ARG A 190 -17.28 -59.73 -11.24
CA ARG A 190 -16.18 -58.96 -10.67
C ARG A 190 -15.52 -58.07 -11.72
N ALA A 191 -15.25 -58.61 -12.91
CA ALA A 191 -14.69 -57.86 -14.03
C ALA A 191 -15.61 -56.69 -14.44
N ALA A 192 -16.92 -56.95 -14.56
CA ALA A 192 -17.92 -55.93 -14.88
C ALA A 192 -18.02 -54.84 -13.80
N GLU A 193 -17.95 -55.21 -12.52
CA GLU A 193 -17.94 -54.26 -11.41
C GLU A 193 -16.70 -53.35 -11.45
N ILE A 194 -15.51 -53.93 -11.64
CA ILE A 194 -14.25 -53.17 -11.76
C ILE A 194 -14.35 -52.22 -12.96
N GLN A 195 -14.75 -52.70 -14.13
CA GLN A 195 -14.90 -51.87 -15.34
C GLN A 195 -15.88 -50.71 -15.13
N ARG A 196 -17.04 -50.95 -14.49
CA ARG A 196 -18.01 -49.90 -14.17
C ARG A 196 -17.40 -48.84 -13.24
N LYS A 197 -16.68 -49.28 -12.20
CA LYS A 197 -16.00 -48.37 -11.27
C LYS A 197 -14.87 -47.58 -11.95
N MET A 198 -14.15 -48.19 -12.90
CA MET A 198 -13.13 -47.52 -13.71
C MET A 198 -13.72 -46.43 -14.60
N ALA A 199 -14.88 -46.66 -15.22
CA ALA A 199 -15.54 -45.71 -16.11
C ALA A 199 -16.09 -44.48 -15.36
N ASN A 200 -16.62 -44.68 -14.15
CA ASN A 200 -17.27 -43.61 -13.38
C ASN A 200 -16.28 -42.76 -12.56
N LYS A 201 -15.05 -43.24 -12.35
CA LYS A 201 -14.04 -42.50 -11.58
C LYS A 201 -13.03 -41.88 -12.55
N PRO A 202 -12.98 -40.55 -12.76
CA PRO A 202 -11.96 -39.95 -13.61
C PRO A 202 -10.54 -40.28 -13.10
N ALA A 203 -9.56 -40.17 -14.00
CA ALA A 203 -8.15 -40.42 -13.69
C ALA A 203 -7.52 -39.30 -12.84
N ASP A 204 -8.23 -38.19 -12.65
CA ASP A 204 -7.72 -37.00 -11.99
C ASP A 204 -8.42 -36.80 -10.64
N PHE A 205 -7.63 -36.88 -9.57
CA PHE A 205 -7.89 -36.06 -8.39
C PHE A 205 -7.06 -34.78 -8.54
N PRO A 206 -7.63 -33.60 -8.22
CA PRO A 206 -6.95 -32.32 -8.28
C PRO A 206 -5.74 -32.26 -7.35
#